data_AF-A0A284RLT2-F1
#
_entry.id   AF-A0A284RLT2-F1
#
_cell.length_a   1.000
_cell.length_b   1.000
_cell.length_c   1.000
_cell.angle_alpha   90.00
_cell.angle_beta   90.00
_cell.angle_gamma   90.00
#
_symmetry.space_group_name_H-M   'P 1'
#
loop_
_entity.id
_entity.type
_entity.pdbx_description
1 polymer ?
#
loop_
_entity_poly.entity_id
_entity_poly.type
_entity_poly.pdbx_seq_one_letter_code
_entity_poly.pdbx_strand_id
1 'polypeptide(L)'
;MTSNAQNSAPSDASDASRRSIIDWTVRIRLNAHELNGSYSVLIFLGDVPDDPHLWMSSPSYVGGHSAFVSSTVDQPAVITQGFVHLSTWIAEKSGLGSFDPSVVEPYLKDKLSWRAQIAGGTAVSLSKVTSLEVTVLATPLTLEPGVVFPVPGKTQFYPSITAGRIGGSHSSEE
;
A
#
# COMPACT_ATOMS: atom_id res chain seq x y z
N MET A 1 46.54 -52.98 9.92
CA MET A 1 45.86 -52.20 8.86
C MET A 1 44.39 -52.57 8.89
N THR A 2 43.51 -51.57 9.14
CA THR A 2 42.03 -51.49 8.99
C THR A 2 41.50 -50.68 10.19
N SER A 3 41.61 -49.35 10.16
CA SER A 3 40.77 -48.35 9.48
C SER A 3 39.44 -48.07 10.21
N ASN A 4 39.37 -46.83 10.68
CA ASN A 4 38.24 -46.09 11.26
C ASN A 4 36.93 -46.24 10.48
N ALA A 5 35.82 -46.28 11.21
CA ALA A 5 34.53 -45.80 10.74
C ALA A 5 33.95 -44.86 11.80
N GLN A 6 34.23 -43.55 11.65
CA GLN A 6 33.48 -42.50 12.34
C GLN A 6 32.09 -42.45 11.73
N ASN A 7 31.08 -42.68 12.56
CA ASN A 7 29.68 -42.56 12.22
C ASN A 7 29.33 -41.06 12.16
N SER A 8 29.23 -40.50 10.96
CA SER A 8 28.75 -39.13 10.74
C SER A 8 27.23 -39.14 10.64
N ALA A 9 26.55 -38.57 11.63
CA ALA A 9 25.13 -38.24 11.52
C ALA A 9 24.91 -37.20 10.41
N PRO A 10 23.79 -37.26 9.66
CA PRO A 10 23.48 -36.23 8.67
C PRO A 10 23.17 -34.91 9.38
N SER A 11 23.96 -33.87 9.09
CA SER A 11 23.69 -32.51 9.50
C SER A 11 22.53 -31.96 8.67
N ASP A 12 21.31 -32.13 9.16
CA ASP A 12 20.12 -31.46 8.63
C ASP A 12 20.10 -30.01 9.16
N ALA A 13 21.14 -29.25 8.84
CA ALA A 13 21.16 -27.80 9.00
C ALA A 13 20.62 -27.22 7.69
N SER A 14 19.29 -27.19 7.56
CA SER A 14 18.64 -26.49 6.46
C SER A 14 19.20 -25.07 6.39
N ASP A 15 19.74 -24.72 5.23
CA ASP A 15 20.28 -23.41 4.89
C ASP A 15 19.20 -22.33 5.04
N ALA A 16 19.03 -21.84 6.26
CA ALA A 16 18.16 -20.73 6.55
C ALA A 16 18.87 -19.49 6.03
N SER A 17 18.74 -19.22 4.74
CA SER A 17 19.28 -18.02 4.12
C SER A 17 18.45 -16.80 4.53
N ARG A 18 19.14 -15.66 4.71
CA ARG A 18 18.51 -14.36 4.95
C ARG A 18 17.56 -14.04 3.80
N ARG A 19 16.29 -13.76 4.12
CA ARG A 19 15.26 -13.39 3.14
C ARG A 19 15.01 -11.89 3.18
N SER A 20 14.85 -11.26 2.01
CA SER A 20 14.47 -9.86 1.91
C SER A 20 13.37 -9.64 0.88
N ILE A 21 12.42 -8.78 1.21
CA ILE A 21 11.33 -8.35 0.34
C ILE A 21 11.12 -6.85 0.52
N ILE A 22 10.53 -6.18 -0.46
CA ILE A 22 10.11 -4.78 -0.32
C ILE A 22 8.60 -4.76 -0.09
N ASP A 23 8.18 -4.19 1.03
CA ASP A 23 6.77 -3.95 1.32
C ASP A 23 6.31 -2.64 0.67
N TRP A 24 5.34 -2.74 -0.24
CA TRP A 24 4.73 -1.61 -0.93
C TRP A 24 3.44 -1.22 -0.24
N THR A 25 3.32 0.07 0.12
CA THR A 25 2.17 0.60 0.82
C THR A 25 1.74 1.93 0.22
N VAL A 26 0.43 2.16 0.13
CA VAL A 26 -0.13 3.49 -0.18
C VAL A 26 -0.48 4.18 1.13
N ARG A 27 0.06 5.38 1.34
CA ARG A 27 -0.37 6.31 2.37
C ARG A 27 -1.41 7.25 1.80
N ILE A 28 -2.51 7.41 2.51
CA ILE A 28 -3.57 8.37 2.21
C ILE A 28 -3.56 9.42 3.32
N ARG A 29 -3.46 10.69 2.98
CA ARG A 29 -3.65 11.82 3.92
C ARG A 29 -4.81 12.66 3.46
N LEU A 30 -5.63 13.11 4.42
CA LEU A 30 -6.78 13.99 4.14
C LEU A 30 -7.21 14.72 5.40
N ASN A 31 -7.67 15.97 5.26
CA ASN A 31 -8.37 16.70 6.32
C ASN A 31 -9.74 16.04 6.58
N ALA A 32 -9.89 15.46 7.77
CA ALA A 32 -11.05 14.70 8.20
C ALA A 32 -12.40 15.42 7.95
N HIS A 33 -12.42 16.75 8.00
CA HIS A 33 -13.63 17.54 7.93
C HIS A 33 -13.90 18.15 6.54
N GLU A 34 -13.02 17.95 5.55
CA GLU A 34 -13.18 18.54 4.20
C GLU A 34 -14.44 18.04 3.46
N LEU A 35 -14.88 16.82 3.76
CA LEU A 35 -16.05 16.19 3.12
C LEU A 35 -17.35 16.34 3.92
N ASN A 36 -17.34 17.12 5.02
CA ASN A 36 -18.50 17.40 5.88
C ASN A 36 -19.28 16.15 6.34
N GLY A 37 -18.62 15.00 6.47
CA GLY A 37 -19.23 13.74 6.86
C GLY A 37 -18.27 12.57 6.70
N SER A 38 -18.71 11.40 7.14
CA SER A 38 -17.90 10.19 7.05
C SER A 38 -17.66 9.80 5.58
N TYR A 39 -16.44 9.35 5.29
CA TYR A 39 -16.00 9.06 3.93
C TYR A 39 -15.05 7.86 3.89
N SER A 40 -14.84 7.34 2.68
CA SER A 40 -13.82 6.35 2.36
C SER A 40 -13.03 6.78 1.12
N VAL A 41 -11.71 6.64 1.19
CA VAL A 41 -10.81 6.69 0.03
C VAL A 41 -10.39 5.26 -0.29
N LEU A 42 -10.67 4.83 -1.51
CA LEU A 42 -10.51 3.46 -1.99
C LEU A 42 -9.34 3.39 -2.96
N ILE A 43 -8.50 2.38 -2.81
CA ILE A 43 -7.31 2.13 -3.63
C ILE A 43 -7.56 0.91 -4.53
N PHE A 44 -7.17 1.05 -5.79
CA PHE A 44 -7.34 0.04 -6.82
C PHE A 44 -6.04 -0.19 -7.56
N LEU A 45 -5.86 -1.42 -8.04
CA LEU A 45 -4.81 -1.80 -8.99
C LEU A 45 -5.48 -2.47 -10.20
N GLY A 46 -5.66 -1.69 -11.27
CA GLY A 46 -6.40 -2.07 -12.48
C GLY A 46 -7.64 -1.20 -12.72
N ASP A 47 -8.57 -1.72 -13.52
CA ASP A 47 -9.76 -0.99 -13.95
C ASP A 47 -10.74 -0.77 -12.80
N VAL A 48 -11.30 0.44 -12.70
CA VAL A 48 -12.28 0.80 -11.67
C VAL A 48 -13.67 0.86 -12.33
N PRO A 49 -14.68 0.14 -11.84
CA PRO A 49 -16.05 0.25 -12.36
C PRO A 49 -16.57 1.69 -12.30
N ASP A 50 -17.41 2.08 -13.26
CA ASP A 50 -18.02 3.41 -13.26
C ASP A 50 -19.05 3.57 -12.13
N ASP A 51 -19.77 2.50 -11.79
CA ASP A 51 -20.75 2.47 -10.71
C ASP A 51 -20.06 2.42 -9.33
N PRO A 52 -20.22 3.46 -8.48
CA PRO A 52 -19.63 3.50 -7.15
C PRO A 52 -20.06 2.38 -6.22
N HIS A 53 -21.25 1.84 -6.41
CA HIS A 53 -21.75 0.73 -5.58
C HIS A 53 -20.99 -0.58 -5.81
N LEU A 54 -20.29 -0.70 -6.94
CA LEU A 54 -19.49 -1.88 -7.29
C LEU A 54 -18.02 -1.76 -6.87
N TRP A 55 -17.58 -0.59 -6.42
CA TRP A 55 -16.17 -0.31 -6.14
C TRP A 55 -15.54 -1.27 -5.13
N MET A 56 -16.16 -1.47 -3.97
CA MET A 56 -15.60 -2.35 -2.92
C MET A 56 -15.67 -3.84 -3.27
N SER A 57 -16.54 -4.23 -4.20
CA SER A 57 -16.60 -5.60 -4.74
C SER A 57 -15.73 -5.80 -5.98
N SER A 58 -15.09 -4.74 -6.48
CA SER A 58 -14.32 -4.80 -7.71
C SER A 58 -13.15 -5.77 -7.58
N PRO A 59 -12.87 -6.60 -8.61
CA PRO A 59 -11.66 -7.42 -8.64
C PRO A 59 -10.35 -6.62 -8.66
N SER A 60 -10.39 -5.30 -8.83
CA SER A 60 -9.23 -4.40 -8.75
C SER A 60 -9.11 -3.68 -7.40
N TYR A 61 -10.10 -3.80 -6.52
CA TYR A 61 -10.09 -3.15 -5.21
C TYR A 61 -9.08 -3.83 -4.28
N VAL A 62 -8.15 -3.03 -3.76
CA VAL A 62 -7.07 -3.51 -2.87
C VAL A 62 -7.40 -3.25 -1.40
N GLY A 63 -8.01 -2.10 -1.12
CA GLY A 63 -8.31 -1.66 0.25
C GLY A 63 -8.60 -0.17 0.30
N GLY A 64 -8.79 0.39 1.49
CA GLY A 64 -9.07 1.81 1.63
C GLY A 64 -8.92 2.34 3.04
N HIS A 65 -8.94 3.67 3.15
CA HIS A 65 -8.97 4.41 4.40
C HIS A 65 -10.35 5.02 4.60
N SER A 66 -10.95 4.82 5.76
CA SER A 66 -12.24 5.42 6.11
C SER A 66 -12.13 6.26 7.36
N ALA A 67 -12.74 7.43 7.36
CA ALA A 67 -12.83 8.28 8.54
C ALA A 67 -14.29 8.42 8.96
N PHE A 68 -14.54 8.13 10.24
CA PHE A 68 -15.83 8.32 10.88
C PHE A 68 -15.82 9.66 11.58
N VAL A 69 -16.43 10.66 10.93
CA VAL A 69 -16.42 12.05 11.40
C VAL A 69 -17.83 12.59 11.53
N SER A 70 -18.02 13.42 12.54
CA SER A 70 -19.24 14.19 12.73
C SER A 70 -19.33 15.32 11.71
N SER A 71 -20.54 15.63 11.24
CA SER A 71 -20.84 16.72 10.31
C SER A 71 -21.05 18.07 11.02
N THR A 72 -20.65 18.21 12.28
CA THR A 72 -20.77 19.46 13.04
C THR A 72 -19.98 20.59 12.37
N VAL A 73 -20.59 21.76 12.27
CA VAL A 73 -19.96 22.98 11.75
C VAL A 73 -18.85 23.42 12.70
N ASP A 74 -17.74 23.91 12.15
CA ASP A 74 -16.63 24.57 12.89
C ASP A 74 -15.68 23.64 13.68
N GLN A 75 -15.28 22.52 13.06
CA GLN A 75 -14.19 21.69 13.57
C GLN A 75 -12.83 22.16 13.03
N PRO A 76 -11.75 22.16 13.85
CA PRO A 76 -10.41 22.47 13.37
C PRO A 76 -9.97 21.44 12.31
N ALA A 77 -9.06 21.84 11.42
CA ALA A 77 -8.49 20.93 10.44
C ALA A 77 -7.73 19.80 11.16
N VAL A 78 -8.15 18.56 10.93
CA VAL A 78 -7.50 17.36 11.50
C VAL A 78 -7.03 16.51 10.33
N ILE A 79 -5.71 16.36 10.17
CA ILE A 79 -5.17 15.49 9.14
C ILE A 79 -5.25 14.04 9.62
N THR A 80 -6.01 13.22 8.90
CA THR A 80 -6.03 11.77 9.09
C THR A 80 -5.04 11.12 8.14
N GLN A 81 -4.51 9.97 8.56
CA GLN A 81 -3.68 9.13 7.71
C GLN A 81 -4.20 7.70 7.74
N GLY A 82 -4.16 7.03 6.59
CA GLY A 82 -4.43 5.61 6.44
C GLY A 82 -3.38 4.96 5.56
N PHE A 83 -3.19 3.65 5.72
CA PHE A 83 -2.20 2.87 4.99
C PHE A 83 -2.88 1.66 4.36
N VAL A 84 -2.65 1.45 3.06
CA VAL A 84 -3.17 0.31 2.30
C VAL A 84 -1.97 -0.49 1.78
N HIS A 85 -1.79 -1.70 2.30
CA HIS A 85 -0.71 -2.60 1.88
C HIS A 85 -1.01 -3.18 0.49
N LEU A 86 -0.05 -3.07 -0.42
CA LEU A 86 -0.16 -3.56 -1.80
C LEU A 86 0.52 -4.90 -2.01
N SER A 87 1.42 -5.30 -1.11
CA SER A 87 2.36 -6.41 -1.33
C SER A 87 1.67 -7.74 -1.63
N THR A 88 0.65 -8.11 -0.85
CA THR A 88 -0.14 -9.33 -1.10
C THR A 88 -0.82 -9.29 -2.47
N TRP A 89 -1.39 -8.14 -2.84
CA TRP A 89 -2.03 -7.96 -4.14
C TRP A 89 -1.05 -8.10 -5.29
N ILE A 90 0.12 -7.46 -5.17
CA ILE A 90 1.18 -7.54 -6.17
C ILE A 90 1.64 -9.00 -6.34
N ALA A 91 1.85 -9.72 -5.24
CA ALA A 91 2.27 -11.12 -5.27
C ALA A 91 1.26 -12.03 -6.00
N GLU A 92 -0.02 -11.85 -5.70
CA GLU A 92 -1.07 -12.76 -6.16
C GLU A 92 -1.61 -12.44 -7.55
N LYS A 93 -1.62 -11.16 -7.95
CA LYS A 93 -2.45 -10.70 -9.09
C LYS A 93 -1.75 -9.84 -10.13
N SER A 94 -0.55 -9.32 -9.84
CA SER A 94 0.13 -8.44 -10.81
C SER A 94 0.85 -9.18 -11.93
N GLY A 95 1.26 -10.44 -11.69
CA GLY A 95 2.13 -11.19 -12.60
C GLY A 95 3.56 -10.65 -12.73
N LEU A 96 3.97 -9.67 -11.92
CA LEU A 96 5.30 -9.03 -12.02
C LEU A 96 6.47 -9.95 -11.64
N GLY A 97 6.25 -10.89 -10.71
CA GLY A 97 7.29 -11.80 -10.22
C GLY A 97 8.43 -11.14 -9.44
N SER A 98 8.36 -9.82 -9.17
CA SER A 98 9.36 -9.06 -8.44
C SER A 98 8.73 -7.92 -7.65
N PHE A 99 9.36 -7.56 -6.53
CA PHE A 99 9.03 -6.39 -5.71
C PHE A 99 10.04 -5.24 -5.88
N ASP A 100 10.98 -5.38 -6.80
CA ASP A 100 12.01 -4.38 -7.07
C ASP A 100 11.37 -3.06 -7.57
N PRO A 101 11.83 -1.88 -7.13
CA PRO A 101 11.29 -0.59 -7.57
C PRO A 101 11.32 -0.41 -9.08
N SER A 102 12.35 -0.89 -9.77
CA SER A 102 12.44 -0.78 -11.24
C SER A 102 11.31 -1.50 -11.98
N VAL A 103 10.65 -2.47 -11.33
CA VAL A 103 9.52 -3.24 -11.87
C VAL A 103 8.19 -2.72 -11.33
N VAL A 104 8.11 -2.43 -10.02
CA VAL A 104 6.86 -2.05 -9.36
C VAL A 104 6.49 -0.59 -9.62
N GLU A 105 7.44 0.34 -9.65
CA GLU A 105 7.14 1.75 -9.92
C GLU A 105 6.40 1.99 -11.25
N PRO A 106 6.87 1.49 -12.41
CA PRO A 106 6.15 1.70 -13.67
C PRO A 106 4.77 1.01 -13.66
N TYR A 107 4.66 -0.15 -13.03
CA TYR A 107 3.37 -0.84 -12.85
C TYR A 107 2.39 -0.01 -12.03
N LEU A 108 2.82 0.56 -10.90
CA LEU A 108 1.96 1.40 -10.07
C LEU A 108 1.62 2.71 -10.75
N LYS A 109 2.53 3.31 -11.53
CA LYS A 109 2.22 4.50 -12.35
C LYS A 109 1.06 4.26 -13.31
N ASP A 110 1.01 3.06 -13.92
CA ASP A 110 -0.03 2.67 -14.87
C ASP A 110 -1.31 2.18 -14.18
N LYS A 111 -1.21 1.30 -13.19
CA LYS A 111 -2.35 0.55 -12.63
C LYS A 111 -2.95 1.12 -11.36
N LEU A 112 -2.19 1.91 -10.58
CA LEU A 112 -2.71 2.47 -9.33
C LEU A 112 -3.78 3.51 -9.64
N SER A 113 -4.94 3.37 -9.03
CA SER A 113 -6.03 4.35 -9.08
C SER A 113 -6.68 4.50 -7.72
N TRP A 114 -7.32 5.63 -7.49
CA TRP A 114 -8.11 5.87 -6.28
C TRP A 114 -9.43 6.55 -6.59
N ARG A 115 -10.39 6.34 -5.70
CA ARG A 115 -11.71 6.99 -5.70
C ARG A 115 -12.07 7.38 -4.26
N ALA A 116 -12.95 8.36 -4.12
CA ALA A 116 -13.51 8.74 -2.83
C ALA A 116 -15.03 8.63 -2.88
N GLN A 117 -15.62 8.24 -1.76
CA GLN A 117 -17.07 8.22 -1.57
C GLN A 117 -17.43 8.65 -0.15
N ILE A 118 -18.59 9.27 0.01
CA ILE A 118 -19.18 9.54 1.32
C ILE A 118 -19.99 8.32 1.80
N ALA A 119 -20.39 8.35 3.08
CA ALA A 119 -21.34 7.39 3.63
C ALA A 119 -22.57 7.23 2.72
N GLY A 120 -22.98 5.98 2.48
CA GLY A 120 -24.04 5.63 1.53
C GLY A 120 -23.55 5.27 0.12
N GLY A 121 -22.24 5.37 -0.16
CA GLY A 121 -21.65 4.94 -1.42
C GLY A 121 -21.69 5.99 -2.53
N THR A 122 -22.09 7.22 -2.22
CA THR A 122 -22.09 8.31 -3.20
C THR A 122 -20.67 8.74 -3.54
N ALA A 123 -20.31 8.65 -4.82
CA ALA A 123 -19.01 9.09 -5.32
C ALA A 123 -18.75 10.57 -5.06
N VAL A 124 -17.50 10.87 -4.71
CA VAL A 124 -16.98 12.22 -4.56
C VAL A 124 -15.98 12.50 -5.67
N SER A 125 -16.17 13.63 -6.35
CA SER A 125 -15.17 14.13 -7.30
C SER A 125 -13.90 14.54 -6.54
N LEU A 126 -12.77 13.91 -6.86
CA LEU A 126 -11.48 14.21 -6.23
C LEU A 126 -11.05 15.67 -6.39
N SER A 127 -11.52 16.36 -7.43
CA SER A 127 -11.26 17.79 -7.63
C SER A 127 -11.88 18.69 -6.54
N LYS A 128 -12.84 18.18 -5.78
CA LYS A 128 -13.45 18.87 -4.63
C LYS A 128 -12.74 18.57 -3.30
N VAL A 129 -11.68 17.75 -3.34
CA VAL A 129 -10.98 17.22 -2.17
C VAL A 129 -9.52 17.62 -2.24
N THR A 130 -9.27 18.89 -1.96
CA THR A 130 -7.99 19.56 -2.15
C THR A 130 -6.93 19.13 -1.14
N SER A 131 -7.33 18.67 0.06
CA SER A 131 -6.37 18.19 1.06
C SER A 131 -5.97 16.72 0.88
N LEU A 132 -6.57 16.00 -0.09
CA LEU A 132 -6.21 14.62 -0.39
C LEU A 132 -4.78 14.53 -0.92
N GLU A 133 -3.99 13.65 -0.32
CA GLU A 133 -2.67 13.26 -0.79
C GLU A 133 -2.53 11.73 -0.71
N VAL A 134 -2.39 11.10 -1.88
CA VAL A 134 -2.07 9.68 -2.01
C VAL A 134 -0.59 9.57 -2.40
N THR A 135 0.21 8.91 -1.55
CA THR A 135 1.65 8.72 -1.77
C THR A 135 2.00 7.24 -1.64
N VAL A 136 2.88 6.73 -2.48
CA VAL A 136 3.39 5.35 -2.39
C VAL A 136 4.68 5.32 -1.58
N LEU A 137 4.81 4.30 -0.73
CA LEU A 137 5.95 4.01 0.13
C LEU A 137 6.48 2.61 -0.19
N ALA A 138 7.79 2.44 -0.07
CA ALA A 138 8.42 1.13 -0.09
C ALA A 138 9.32 0.96 1.13
N THR A 139 9.14 -0.14 1.87
CA THR A 139 9.93 -0.45 3.06
C THR A 139 10.61 -1.80 2.87
N PRO A 140 11.95 -1.85 2.77
CA PRO A 140 12.67 -3.12 2.77
C PRO A 140 12.41 -3.87 4.06
N LEU A 141 12.07 -5.15 3.97
CA LEU A 141 11.89 -6.05 5.10
C LEU A 141 12.94 -7.14 5.00
N THR A 142 13.70 -7.36 6.09
CA THR A 142 14.71 -8.42 6.16
C THR A 142 14.34 -9.41 7.26
N LEU A 143 14.32 -10.69 6.93
CA LEU A 143 14.11 -11.79 7.88
C LEU A 143 15.41 -12.56 8.03
N GLU A 144 16.05 -12.39 9.18
CA GLU A 144 17.28 -13.10 9.53
C GLU A 144 16.99 -14.57 9.90
N PRO A 145 17.98 -15.46 9.75
CA PRO A 145 17.83 -16.88 10.09
C PRO A 145 17.42 -17.07 11.55
N GLY A 146 16.40 -17.90 11.80
CA GLY A 146 15.91 -18.18 13.15
C GLY A 146 15.02 -17.09 13.76
N VAL A 147 14.78 -15.98 13.06
CA VAL A 147 13.84 -14.92 13.49
C VAL A 147 12.47 -15.18 12.84
N VAL A 148 11.40 -14.90 13.58
CA VAL A 148 10.01 -15.08 13.11
C VAL A 148 9.36 -13.80 12.57
N PHE A 149 9.84 -12.63 12.99
CA PHE A 149 9.37 -11.33 12.52
C PHE A 149 10.42 -10.62 11.68
N PRO A 150 10.07 -10.04 10.53
CA PRO A 150 11.01 -9.27 9.73
C PRO A 150 11.36 -7.96 10.43
N VAL A 151 12.59 -7.49 10.18
CA VAL A 151 13.06 -6.17 10.59
C VAL A 151 12.84 -5.19 9.43
N PRO A 152 12.09 -4.10 9.64
CA PRO A 152 11.93 -3.06 8.64
C PRO A 152 13.20 -2.22 8.52
N GLY A 153 13.62 -1.96 7.29
CA GLY A 153 14.65 -0.98 6.93
C GLY A 153 14.07 0.43 6.83
N LYS A 154 14.84 1.34 6.21
CA LYS A 154 14.39 2.71 5.97
C LYS A 154 13.29 2.74 4.91
N THR A 155 12.12 3.28 5.26
CA THR A 155 11.04 3.56 4.31
C THR A 155 11.47 4.62 3.31
N GLN A 156 11.25 4.34 2.03
CA GLN A 156 11.45 5.26 0.92
C GLN A 156 10.12 5.72 0.36
N PHE A 157 10.01 7.01 0.07
CA PHE A 157 8.84 7.63 -0.53
C PHE A 157 8.98 7.67 -2.05
N TYR A 158 7.88 7.37 -2.76
CA TYR A 158 7.79 7.39 -4.22
C TYR A 158 6.69 8.35 -4.68
N PRO A 159 6.84 9.67 -4.44
CA PRO A 159 5.82 10.66 -4.79
C PRO A 159 5.53 10.69 -6.29
N SER A 160 6.57 10.45 -7.11
CA SER A 160 6.50 10.46 -8.57
C SER A 160 5.53 9.43 -9.17
N ILE A 161 5.11 8.41 -8.42
CA ILE A 161 4.10 7.44 -8.87
C ILE A 161 2.73 8.09 -9.03
N THR A 162 2.44 9.06 -8.16
CA THR A 162 1.12 9.70 -8.04
C THR A 162 1.13 11.19 -8.38
N ALA A 163 2.31 11.81 -8.43
CA ALA A 163 2.47 13.23 -8.71
C ALA A 163 1.81 13.63 -10.04
N GLY A 164 1.21 14.81 -10.05
CA GLY A 164 0.49 15.34 -11.23
C GLY A 164 -0.93 14.78 -11.43
N ARG A 165 -1.36 13.81 -10.62
CA ARG A 165 -2.74 13.27 -10.63
C ARG A 165 -3.56 13.93 -9.53
N ILE A 166 -4.85 14.14 -9.76
CA ILE A 166 -5.75 14.78 -8.78
C ILE A 166 -5.78 13.96 -7.47
N GLY A 167 -5.41 14.60 -6.36
CA GLY A 167 -5.30 13.96 -5.04
C GLY A 167 -4.06 13.08 -4.86
N GLY A 168 -3.11 13.11 -5.79
CA GLY A 168 -1.81 12.44 -5.66
C GLY A 168 -0.83 13.26 -4.83
N SER A 169 0.40 12.75 -4.68
CA SER A 169 1.46 13.41 -3.92
C SER A 169 1.71 14.86 -4.37
N HIS A 170 1.74 15.79 -3.41
CA HIS A 170 2.02 17.21 -3.61
C HIS A 170 3.50 17.57 -3.39
N SER A 171 4.22 16.75 -2.63
CA SER A 171 5.67 16.87 -2.42
C SER A 171 6.43 16.18 -3.55
N SER A 172 7.46 16.85 -4.07
CA SER A 172 8.34 16.29 -5.09
C SER A 172 9.49 15.45 -4.53
N GLU A 173 9.82 15.56 -3.24
CA GLU A 173 10.93 14.86 -2.57
C GLU A 173 10.78 15.03 -1.04
N GLU A 174 10.88 13.94 -0.27
CA GLU A 174 11.17 13.98 1.18
C GLU A 174 12.11 12.82 1.54
#